data_AF-A0A0F9VYT4-F1
#
_entry.id   AF-A0A0F9VYT4-F1
#
_cell.length_a   1.000
_cell.length_b   1.000
_cell.length_c   1.000
_cell.angle_alpha   90.00
_cell.angle_beta   90.00
_cell.angle_gamma   90.00
#
_symmetry.space_group_name_H-M   'P 1'
#
loop_
_entity.id
_entity.type
_entity.pdbx_description
1 polymer ?
#
loop_
_entity_poly.entity_id
_entity_poly.type
_entity_poly.pdbx_seq_one_letter_code
_entity_poly.pdbx_strand_id
1 'polypeptide(L)'
;MIHLKQTSAKFYLSGLAALNLPSPSGSGDWHFQSVFSENGYTRGFYAGIGAEINTNSLYESNGIEECSQALKNLGIEFDGDEAYAATHPRAIADLLADTLHRGRQANFIVLDDWLNESQDLLKLNLLLDKLSNNLTAAQLRLLECWKNRNSQRDLKYM
;
A
#
# COMPACT_ATOMS: atom_id res chain seq x y z
N MET A 1 7.70 -15.75 14.18
CA MET A 1 7.52 -14.46 13.47
C MET A 1 8.05 -14.65 12.07
N ILE A 2 7.50 -13.95 11.07
CA ILE A 2 7.99 -14.07 9.70
C ILE A 2 9.41 -13.48 9.57
N HIS A 3 10.27 -14.15 8.82
CA HIS A 3 11.56 -13.61 8.38
C HIS A 3 11.40 -12.98 7.00
N LEU A 4 11.75 -11.70 6.85
CA LEU A 4 11.54 -10.98 5.60
C LEU A 4 12.75 -11.13 4.66
N LYS A 5 12.45 -11.25 3.36
CA LYS A 5 13.47 -11.17 2.31
C LYS A 5 14.10 -9.79 2.24
N GLN A 6 15.32 -9.73 1.70
CA GLN A 6 16.00 -8.47 1.42
C GLN A 6 15.14 -7.60 0.50
N THR A 7 14.96 -6.34 0.88
CA THR A 7 14.16 -5.37 0.14
C THR A 7 15.05 -4.22 -0.37
N SER A 8 14.50 -3.40 -1.26
CA SER A 8 15.14 -2.25 -1.89
C SER A 8 14.07 -1.30 -2.41
N ALA A 9 14.46 -0.11 -2.89
CA ALA A 9 13.57 0.80 -3.58
C ALA A 9 12.89 0.23 -4.85
N LYS A 10 13.29 -0.96 -5.33
CA LYS A 10 12.69 -1.66 -6.49
C LYS A 10 11.95 -2.95 -6.13
N PHE A 11 12.08 -3.45 -4.91
CA PHE A 11 11.39 -4.64 -4.38
C PHE A 11 11.19 -4.45 -2.88
N TYR A 12 9.96 -4.16 -2.46
CA TYR A 12 9.67 -3.58 -1.14
C TYR A 12 8.39 -4.20 -0.53
N LEU A 13 8.21 -4.06 0.78
CA LEU A 13 6.97 -4.43 1.45
C LEU A 13 5.83 -3.54 0.98
N SER A 14 4.67 -4.10 0.64
CA SER A 14 3.51 -3.33 0.19
C SER A 14 2.20 -3.92 0.71
N GLY A 15 1.08 -3.44 0.19
CA GLY A 15 -0.25 -3.91 0.52
C GLY A 15 -0.51 -3.94 2.02
N LEU A 16 -1.13 -5.02 2.50
CA LEU A 16 -1.48 -5.15 3.92
C LEU A 16 -0.27 -5.23 4.84
N ALA A 17 0.90 -5.68 4.35
CA ALA A 17 2.14 -5.68 5.15
C ALA A 17 2.56 -4.25 5.47
N ALA A 18 2.67 -3.40 4.45
CA ALA A 18 3.02 -1.99 4.61
C ALA A 18 1.95 -1.20 5.38
N LEU A 19 0.67 -1.49 5.14
CA LEU A 19 -0.43 -0.85 5.87
C LEU A 19 -0.47 -1.21 7.36
N ASN A 20 0.19 -2.31 7.76
CA ASN A 20 0.35 -2.71 9.16
C ASN A 20 1.77 -2.45 9.68
N LEU A 21 2.52 -1.56 9.05
CA LEU A 21 3.68 -0.93 9.68
C LEU A 21 3.26 0.41 10.29
N PRO A 22 3.83 0.81 11.45
CA PRO A 22 3.55 2.11 12.05
C PRO A 22 3.88 3.24 11.07
N SER A 23 2.89 4.07 10.75
CA SER A 23 3.07 5.28 9.97
C SER A 23 3.40 6.48 10.85
N PRO A 24 4.09 7.52 10.33
CA PRO A 24 4.25 8.79 11.04
C PRO A 24 2.92 9.46 11.41
N SER A 25 1.85 9.16 10.66
CA SER A 25 0.47 9.59 10.91
C SER A 25 -0.25 8.78 12.02
N GLY A 26 0.43 7.86 12.70
CA GLY A 26 -0.09 7.11 13.84
C GLY A 26 -1.09 6.01 13.47
N SER A 27 -1.05 5.51 12.24
CA SER A 27 -1.88 4.38 11.77
C SER A 27 -1.02 3.13 11.53
N GLY A 28 -1.66 1.95 11.38
CA GLY A 28 -0.98 0.77 10.84
C GLY A 28 -0.35 -0.21 11.83
N ASP A 29 -0.99 -0.51 12.95
CA ASP A 29 -0.57 -1.60 13.87
C ASP A 29 -1.70 -2.60 14.21
N TRP A 30 -2.89 -2.41 13.64
CA TRP A 30 -4.15 -2.98 14.13
C TRP A 30 -4.21 -4.50 13.94
N HIS A 31 -3.57 -5.00 12.87
CA HIS A 31 -3.50 -6.41 12.54
C HIS A 31 -2.05 -6.94 12.48
N PHE A 32 -1.09 -6.20 13.04
CA PHE A 32 0.34 -6.49 12.97
C PHE A 32 0.68 -7.96 13.23
N GLN A 33 0.25 -8.51 14.37
CA GLN A 33 0.57 -9.90 14.76
C GLN A 33 0.05 -10.93 13.75
N SER A 34 -1.10 -10.67 13.13
CA SER A 34 -1.66 -11.60 12.13
C SER A 34 -0.90 -11.53 10.82
N VAL A 35 -0.49 -10.33 10.39
CA VAL A 35 0.21 -10.07 9.12
C VAL A 35 1.66 -10.52 9.17
N PHE A 36 2.35 -10.36 10.31
CA PHE A 36 3.76 -10.75 10.48
C PHE A 36 3.95 -12.09 11.20
N SER A 37 2.92 -12.94 11.17
CA SER A 37 3.02 -14.34 11.59
C SER A 37 3.60 -15.23 10.47
N GLU A 38 4.07 -16.44 10.80
CA GLU A 38 4.60 -17.39 9.81
C GLU A 38 3.59 -17.79 8.72
N ASN A 39 2.29 -17.65 9.00
CA ASN A 39 1.20 -17.87 8.06
C ASN A 39 0.66 -16.55 7.46
N GLY A 40 1.27 -15.41 7.79
CA GLY A 40 0.75 -14.06 7.55
C GLY A 40 1.00 -13.47 6.16
N TYR A 41 1.43 -14.27 5.18
CA TYR A 41 1.62 -13.79 3.80
C TYR A 41 0.29 -13.30 3.20
N THR A 42 0.08 -12.00 3.27
CA THR A 42 -1.10 -11.31 2.76
C THR A 42 -0.95 -10.95 1.27
N ARG A 43 -2.06 -10.67 0.60
CA ARG A 43 -2.02 -10.25 -0.81
C ARG A 43 -1.22 -8.95 -0.95
N GLY A 44 -0.29 -8.94 -1.90
CA GLY A 44 0.56 -7.78 -2.16
C GLY A 44 1.62 -7.54 -1.09
N PHE A 45 1.93 -8.53 -0.25
CA PHE A 45 2.95 -8.44 0.81
C PHE A 45 4.27 -7.84 0.32
N TYR A 46 4.70 -8.25 -0.88
CA TYR A 46 5.79 -7.61 -1.61
C TYR A 46 5.24 -6.99 -2.91
N ALA A 47 5.83 -5.86 -3.29
CA ALA A 47 5.67 -5.28 -4.62
C ALA A 47 7.03 -4.91 -5.24
N GLY A 48 7.04 -4.81 -6.56
CA GLY A 48 8.22 -4.44 -7.34
C GLY A 48 8.77 -5.58 -8.20
N ILE A 49 10.06 -5.51 -8.55
CA ILE A 49 10.69 -6.43 -9.51
C ILE A 49 10.62 -7.87 -8.96
N GLY A 50 10.01 -8.77 -9.74
CA GLY A 50 9.89 -10.18 -9.38
C GLY A 50 8.77 -10.51 -8.38
N ALA A 51 8.00 -9.52 -7.93
CA ALA A 51 6.79 -9.72 -7.14
C ALA A 51 5.55 -9.90 -8.04
N GLU A 52 4.45 -10.38 -7.46
CA GLU A 52 3.15 -10.49 -8.15
C GLU A 52 2.61 -9.11 -8.56
N ILE A 53 2.77 -8.12 -7.69
CA ILE A 53 2.42 -6.72 -7.95
C ILE A 53 3.70 -5.98 -8.33
N ASN A 54 3.73 -5.35 -9.50
CA ASN A 54 4.85 -4.50 -9.91
C ASN A 54 4.34 -3.19 -10.51
N THR A 55 4.41 -2.12 -9.72
CA THR A 55 3.98 -0.77 -10.09
C THR A 55 5.16 0.19 -10.31
N ASN A 56 6.39 -0.33 -10.36
CA ASN A 56 7.59 0.50 -10.53
C ASN A 56 7.56 1.34 -11.81
N SER A 57 6.99 0.83 -12.91
CA SER A 57 6.84 1.61 -14.15
C SER A 57 5.79 2.72 -14.06
N LEU A 58 4.88 2.64 -13.08
CA LEU A 58 3.81 3.62 -12.87
C LEU A 58 4.24 4.72 -11.90
N TYR A 59 4.89 4.33 -10.81
CA TYR A 59 5.14 5.23 -9.68
C TYR A 59 6.62 5.44 -9.40
N GLU A 60 7.52 4.71 -10.06
CA GLU A 60 8.95 4.70 -9.77
C GLU A 60 9.19 4.46 -8.27
N SER A 61 10.08 5.23 -7.65
CA SER A 61 10.35 5.19 -6.21
C SER A 61 9.36 6.00 -5.36
N ASN A 62 8.32 6.60 -5.94
CA ASN A 62 7.41 7.49 -5.20
C ASN A 62 6.65 6.73 -4.10
N GLY A 63 6.78 7.20 -2.86
CA GLY A 63 6.12 6.60 -1.70
C GLY A 63 6.73 5.28 -1.25
N ILE A 64 8.00 5.02 -1.55
CA ILE A 64 8.79 3.94 -0.96
C ILE A 64 9.81 4.56 0.00
N GLU A 65 9.93 4.00 1.19
CA GLU A 65 10.80 4.50 2.27
C GLU A 65 11.61 3.37 2.92
N GLU A 66 12.75 3.76 3.48
CA GLU A 66 13.56 2.90 4.33
C GLU A 66 12.84 2.74 5.68
N CYS A 67 12.72 1.51 6.19
CA CYS A 67 11.91 1.17 7.35
C CYS A 67 12.61 0.23 8.35
N SER A 68 13.93 0.06 8.26
CA SER A 68 14.69 -0.86 9.13
C SER A 68 14.47 -0.59 10.59
N GLN A 69 14.48 0.69 11.00
CA GLN A 69 14.33 1.01 12.42
C GLN A 69 12.93 0.64 12.94
N ALA A 70 11.89 0.84 12.12
CA ALA A 70 10.54 0.44 12.47
C ALA A 70 10.44 -1.08 12.62
N LEU A 71 10.98 -1.85 11.67
CA LEU A 71 10.99 -3.31 11.73
C LEU A 71 11.79 -3.83 12.94
N LYS A 72 12.96 -3.26 13.21
CA LYS A 72 13.80 -3.60 14.38
C LYS A 72 13.07 -3.32 15.70
N ASN A 73 12.39 -2.18 15.81
CA ASN A 73 11.59 -1.83 16.99
C ASN A 73 10.42 -2.81 17.22
N LEU A 74 9.91 -3.41 16.15
CA LEU A 74 8.84 -4.42 16.18
C LEU A 74 9.38 -5.85 16.35
N GLY A 75 10.70 -6.04 16.42
CA GLY A 75 11.33 -7.35 16.56
C GLY A 75 11.24 -8.22 15.29
N ILE A 76 11.03 -7.61 14.12
CA ILE A 76 11.00 -8.33 12.83
C ILE A 76 12.42 -8.46 12.28
N GLU A 77 12.80 -9.70 11.96
CA GLU A 77 14.06 -10.02 11.30
C GLU A 77 13.92 -9.97 9.77
N PHE A 78 14.97 -9.53 9.09
CA PHE A 78 15.01 -9.42 7.64
C PHE A 78 16.43 -9.62 7.10
N ASP A 79 16.54 -10.08 5.85
CA ASP A 79 17.84 -10.22 5.18
C ASP A 79 18.44 -8.85 4.80
N GLY A 80 19.75 -8.71 4.98
CA GLY A 80 20.51 -7.50 4.63
C GLY A 80 20.56 -6.45 5.75
N ASP A 81 21.12 -5.27 5.43
CA ASP A 81 21.30 -4.18 6.40
C ASP A 81 20.14 -3.19 6.44
N GLU A 82 19.43 -3.07 5.32
CA GLU A 82 18.34 -2.12 5.07
C GLU A 82 17.07 -2.84 4.62
N ALA A 83 15.92 -2.26 4.95
CA ALA A 83 14.62 -2.74 4.53
C ALA A 83 13.76 -1.59 4.03
N TYR A 84 12.93 -1.87 3.02
CA TYR A 84 12.13 -0.87 2.33
C TYR A 84 10.65 -1.28 2.30
N ALA A 85 9.79 -0.31 2.54
CA ALA A 85 8.34 -0.47 2.52
C ALA A 85 7.67 0.67 1.74
N ALA A 86 6.46 0.39 1.26
CA ALA A 86 5.56 1.41 0.76
C ALA A 86 5.01 2.22 1.93
N THR A 87 4.97 3.54 1.77
CA THR A 87 4.04 4.40 2.54
C THR A 87 2.60 3.92 2.36
N HIS A 88 1.71 4.23 3.31
CA HIS A 88 0.29 3.84 3.21
C HIS A 88 -0.38 4.25 1.88
N PRO A 89 -0.21 5.49 1.37
CA PRO A 89 -0.72 5.87 0.05
C PRO A 89 -0.21 4.97 -1.09
N ARG A 90 1.09 4.64 -1.08
CA ARG A 90 1.69 3.76 -2.10
C ARG A 90 1.18 2.33 -1.98
N ALA A 91 1.03 1.80 -0.77
CA ALA A 91 0.49 0.46 -0.54
C ALA A 91 -0.95 0.33 -1.04
N ILE A 92 -1.79 1.34 -0.80
CA ILE A 92 -3.16 1.42 -1.34
C ILE A 92 -3.13 1.50 -2.87
N ALA A 93 -2.28 2.35 -3.44
CA ALA A 93 -2.15 2.50 -4.89
C ALA A 93 -1.67 1.21 -5.58
N ASP A 94 -0.78 0.44 -4.94
CA ASP A 94 -0.30 -0.87 -5.42
C ASP A 94 -1.44 -1.90 -5.46
N LEU A 95 -2.22 -2.00 -4.38
CA LEU A 95 -3.39 -2.90 -4.29
C LEU A 95 -4.50 -2.53 -5.28
N LEU A 96 -4.74 -1.23 -5.46
CA LEU A 96 -5.70 -0.73 -6.45
C LEU A 96 -5.22 -1.05 -7.86
N ALA A 97 -3.97 -0.77 -8.20
CA ALA A 97 -3.41 -1.08 -9.50
C ALA A 97 -3.59 -2.59 -9.81
N ASP A 98 -3.16 -3.49 -8.93
CA ASP A 98 -3.32 -4.93 -9.14
C ASP A 98 -4.80 -5.35 -9.32
N THR A 99 -5.68 -4.86 -8.44
CA THR A 99 -7.10 -5.26 -8.45
C THR A 99 -7.83 -4.76 -9.70
N LEU A 100 -7.57 -3.52 -10.11
CA LEU A 100 -8.17 -2.91 -11.29
C LEU A 100 -7.63 -3.53 -12.57
N HIS A 101 -6.34 -3.82 -12.66
CA HIS A 101 -5.77 -4.50 -13.83
C HIS A 101 -6.39 -5.89 -14.03
N ARG A 102 -6.77 -6.57 -12.95
CA ARG A 102 -7.53 -7.84 -12.97
C ARG A 102 -9.02 -7.68 -13.26
N GLY A 103 -9.51 -6.47 -13.48
CA GLY A 103 -10.92 -6.16 -13.74
C GLY A 103 -11.84 -6.41 -12.54
N ARG A 104 -11.32 -6.36 -11.31
CA ARG A 104 -12.07 -6.64 -10.08
C ARG A 104 -12.40 -5.34 -9.32
N GLN A 105 -13.43 -5.39 -8.49
CA GLN A 105 -13.74 -4.31 -7.56
C GLN A 105 -12.77 -4.33 -6.37
N ALA A 106 -12.35 -3.14 -5.92
CA ALA A 106 -11.42 -2.96 -4.81
C ALA A 106 -12.12 -2.61 -3.47
N ASN A 107 -13.31 -3.17 -3.25
CA ASN A 107 -14.19 -2.83 -2.13
C ASN A 107 -13.62 -3.12 -0.74
N PHE A 108 -12.59 -3.96 -0.66
CA PHE A 108 -11.89 -4.33 0.57
C PHE A 108 -10.86 -3.26 1.00
N ILE A 109 -10.56 -2.30 0.13
CA ILE A 109 -9.66 -1.18 0.44
C ILE A 109 -10.54 -0.01 0.89
N VAL A 110 -10.54 0.24 2.20
CA VAL A 110 -11.31 1.33 2.84
C VAL A 110 -10.30 2.33 3.41
N LEU A 111 -10.42 3.61 3.03
CA LEU A 111 -9.42 4.62 3.41
C LEU A 111 -9.43 4.94 4.91
N ASP A 112 -10.60 4.93 5.54
CA ASP A 112 -10.76 5.27 6.97
C ASP A 112 -10.02 4.29 7.90
N ASP A 113 -9.72 3.09 7.42
CA ASP A 113 -8.96 2.09 8.18
C ASP A 113 -7.46 2.43 8.23
N TRP A 114 -6.96 3.30 7.33
CA TRP A 114 -5.51 3.45 7.09
C TRP A 114 -5.01 4.89 6.89
N LEU A 115 -5.84 5.85 6.45
CA LEU A 115 -5.43 7.23 6.14
C LEU A 115 -6.19 8.26 7.00
N ASN A 116 -5.52 8.72 8.05
CA ASN A 116 -6.08 9.69 9.00
C ASN A 116 -5.77 11.14 8.62
N GLU A 117 -4.73 11.38 7.81
CA GLU A 117 -4.17 12.70 7.54
C GLU A 117 -4.46 13.23 6.12
N SER A 118 -4.68 14.53 6.02
CA SER A 118 -4.95 15.21 4.74
C SER A 118 -3.78 15.11 3.75
N GLN A 119 -2.54 15.08 4.24
CA GLN A 119 -1.36 14.95 3.40
C GLN A 119 -1.24 13.58 2.72
N ASP A 120 -1.64 12.51 3.41
CA ASP A 120 -1.59 11.16 2.84
C ASP A 120 -2.66 10.97 1.75
N LEU A 121 -3.83 11.61 1.91
CA LEU A 121 -4.84 11.68 0.86
C LEU A 121 -4.32 12.42 -0.39
N LEU A 122 -3.59 13.54 -0.22
CA LEU A 122 -2.97 14.25 -1.34
C LEU A 122 -1.95 13.37 -2.08
N LYS A 123 -1.07 12.68 -1.33
CA LYS A 123 -0.10 11.74 -1.93
C LYS A 123 -0.81 10.62 -2.68
N LEU A 124 -1.88 10.06 -2.12
CA LEU A 124 -2.67 9.03 -2.77
C LEU A 124 -3.29 9.54 -4.08
N ASN A 125 -3.91 10.73 -4.06
CA ASN A 125 -4.52 11.30 -5.26
C ASN A 125 -3.51 11.47 -6.41
N LEU A 126 -2.28 11.94 -6.11
CA LEU A 126 -1.21 12.02 -7.11
C LEU A 126 -0.84 10.66 -7.73
N LEU A 127 -0.88 9.59 -6.93
CA LEU A 127 -0.66 8.23 -7.43
C LEU A 127 -1.85 7.74 -8.27
N LEU A 128 -3.08 8.04 -7.84
CA LEU A 128 -4.30 7.69 -8.58
C LEU A 128 -4.40 8.40 -9.93
N ASP A 129 -3.91 9.64 -10.04
CA ASP A 129 -3.85 10.35 -11.32
C ASP A 129 -2.92 9.64 -12.31
N LYS A 130 -1.74 9.20 -11.84
CA LYS A 130 -0.82 8.38 -12.65
C LYS A 130 -1.44 7.05 -13.06
N LEU A 131 -2.14 6.39 -12.13
CA LEU A 131 -2.86 5.14 -12.42
C LEU A 131 -3.92 5.34 -13.49
N SER A 132 -4.76 6.37 -13.33
CA SER A 132 -5.90 6.64 -14.22
C SER A 132 -5.47 6.78 -15.68
N ASN A 133 -4.32 7.39 -15.94
CA ASN A 133 -3.74 7.55 -17.28
C ASN A 133 -3.32 6.22 -17.95
N ASN A 134 -3.22 5.14 -17.17
CA ASN A 134 -2.80 3.81 -17.63
C ASN A 134 -3.94 2.78 -17.59
N LEU A 135 -5.17 3.20 -17.26
CA LEU A 135 -6.33 2.31 -17.19
C LEU A 135 -7.14 2.35 -18.49
N THR A 136 -7.72 1.21 -18.86
CA THR A 136 -8.78 1.15 -19.87
C THR A 136 -10.06 1.81 -19.35
N ALA A 137 -11.00 2.16 -20.24
CA ALA A 137 -12.29 2.74 -19.84
C ALA A 137 -13.09 1.85 -18.86
N ALA A 138 -12.99 0.52 -18.97
CA ALA A 138 -13.67 -0.39 -18.05
C ALA A 138 -13.04 -0.36 -16.65
N GLN A 139 -11.71 -0.33 -16.57
CA GLN A 139 -10.97 -0.27 -15.31
C GLN A 139 -11.10 1.10 -14.66
N LEU A 140 -11.13 2.18 -15.44
CA LEU A 140 -11.38 3.53 -14.95
C LEU A 140 -12.76 3.63 -14.28
N ARG A 141 -13.80 3.01 -14.84
CA ARG A 141 -15.11 2.94 -14.17
C ARG A 141 -15.05 2.26 -12.81
N LEU A 142 -14.26 1.19 -12.66
CA LEU A 142 -14.05 0.52 -11.38
C LEU A 142 -13.34 1.44 -10.38
N LEU A 143 -12.33 2.20 -10.82
CA LEU A 143 -11.65 3.19 -10.00
C LEU A 143 -12.61 4.30 -9.55
N GLU A 144 -13.42 4.85 -10.44
CA GLU A 144 -14.40 5.89 -10.10
C GLU A 144 -15.49 5.39 -9.15
N CYS A 145 -15.96 4.14 -9.31
CA CYS A 145 -16.84 3.51 -8.32
C CYS A 145 -16.20 3.42 -6.94
N TRP A 146 -14.91 3.04 -6.87
CA TRP A 146 -14.18 2.98 -5.61
C TRP A 146 -13.97 4.38 -5.00
N LYS A 147 -13.61 5.38 -5.81
CA LYS A 147 -13.47 6.78 -5.38
C LYS A 147 -14.78 7.30 -4.80
N ASN A 148 -15.90 7.15 -5.52
CA ASN A 148 -17.22 7.61 -5.09
C ASN A 148 -17.68 7.04 -3.75
N ARG A 149 -17.26 5.81 -3.43
CA ARG A 149 -17.55 5.20 -2.14
C ARG A 149 -16.71 5.80 -1.01
N ASN A 150 -15.43 6.09 -1.29
CA ASN A 150 -14.50 6.63 -0.30
C ASN A 150 -14.57 8.17 -0.20
N SER A 151 -15.13 8.87 -1.19
CA SER A 151 -15.31 10.33 -1.21
C SER A 151 -16.54 10.83 -0.45
N GLN A 152 -17.42 9.95 0.03
CA GLN A 152 -18.53 10.33 0.93
C GLN A 152 -18.05 10.93 2.28
N ARG A 153 -16.74 11.06 2.48
CA ARG A 153 -16.09 11.81 3.56
C ARG A 153 -16.32 13.34 3.48
N ASP A 154 -16.46 13.92 2.28
CA ASP A 154 -16.62 15.38 2.13
C ASP A 154 -17.96 15.94 2.64
N LEU A 155 -18.95 15.07 2.92
CA LEU A 155 -20.28 15.47 3.41
C LEU A 155 -20.49 15.22 4.91
N LYS A 156 -19.48 14.74 5.64
CA LYS A 156 -19.59 14.49 7.09
C LYS A 156 -18.94 15.56 7.97
N TYR A 157 -18.23 16.52 7.35
CA TYR A 157 -17.54 17.62 8.03
C TYR A 157 -17.83 19.00 7.41
N MET A 158 -18.90 19.13 6.62
CA MET A 158 -19.55 20.41 6.29
C MET A 158 -20.88 20.52 7.02
#